data_AF-A0A9E0QI56-F1
#
_entry.id   AF-A0A9E0QI56-F1
#
_cell.length_a   1.000
_cell.length_b   1.000
_cell.length_c   1.000
_cell.angle_alpha   90.00
_cell.angle_beta   90.00
_cell.angle_gamma   90.00
#
_symmetry.space_group_name_H-M   'P 1'
#
loop_
_entity.id
_entity.type
_entity.pdbx_description
1 polymer ?
#
loop_
_entity_poly.entity_id
_entity_poly.type
_entity_poly.pdbx_seq_one_letter_code
_entity_poly.pdbx_strand_id
1 'polypeptide(L)'
;MKTHSFLLLTAAISSALISTSVSADPIALSRFTEPAASVPAPWQRALISSKLKPTEYRVSTVDGITGIEATADNSMALMGRAVSVDLAKTPVLCWSWRIDAPLKNANMKTKAGDDYAARVYVALSIPPEKMSFVTRAKLKLGRAIFGSQVPDGALNYVWDNRYPVGTSMANAYTDLTRMIVVNSGAAKAGQWVSVRRDLSADIQKYFPDQAAKPALLAVASDTDNTGEKAHAYFADFRLTTRDDTCQ
;
A
#
# COMPACT_ATOMS: atom_id res chain seq x y z
N MET A 1 -68.75 -44.35 -32.28
CA MET A 1 -67.64 -43.49 -32.74
C MET A 1 -66.74 -43.21 -31.54
N LYS A 2 -65.49 -43.71 -31.56
CA LYS A 2 -64.49 -43.51 -30.50
C LYS A 2 -63.58 -42.35 -30.91
N THR A 3 -63.50 -41.30 -30.09
CA THR A 3 -62.55 -40.19 -30.28
C THR A 3 -61.37 -40.37 -29.32
N HIS A 4 -60.18 -40.57 -29.88
CA HIS A 4 -58.93 -40.60 -29.14
C HIS A 4 -58.34 -39.18 -29.08
N SER A 5 -58.27 -38.59 -27.89
CA SER A 5 -57.51 -37.36 -27.65
C SER A 5 -56.04 -37.70 -27.40
N PHE A 6 -55.17 -37.24 -28.30
CA PHE A 6 -53.72 -37.24 -28.09
C PHE A 6 -53.33 -36.01 -27.25
N LEU A 7 -52.70 -36.23 -26.10
CA LEU A 7 -52.09 -35.18 -25.28
C LEU A 7 -50.63 -35.00 -25.75
N LEU A 8 -50.31 -33.83 -26.30
CA LEU A 8 -48.93 -33.43 -26.64
C LEU A 8 -48.23 -32.91 -25.37
N LEU A 9 -47.27 -33.68 -24.86
CA LEU A 9 -46.36 -33.24 -23.80
C LEU A 9 -45.28 -32.33 -24.42
N THR A 10 -45.27 -31.05 -24.08
CA THR A 10 -44.18 -30.13 -24.42
C THR A 10 -43.12 -30.19 -23.31
N ALA A 11 -41.94 -30.71 -23.63
CA ALA A 11 -40.79 -30.71 -22.72
C ALA A 11 -40.14 -29.31 -22.72
N ALA A 12 -40.23 -28.60 -21.59
CA ALA A 12 -39.54 -27.32 -21.42
C ALA A 12 -38.07 -27.58 -21.06
N ILE A 13 -37.16 -27.28 -21.99
CA ILE A 13 -35.71 -27.36 -21.75
C ILE A 13 -35.31 -26.09 -20.97
N SER A 14 -35.10 -26.23 -19.66
CA SER A 14 -34.50 -25.17 -18.84
C SER A 14 -32.99 -25.14 -19.06
N SER A 15 -32.52 -24.18 -19.85
CA SER A 15 -31.08 -23.87 -19.95
C SER A 15 -30.61 -23.21 -18.65
N ALA A 16 -29.99 -23.99 -17.77
CA ALA A 16 -29.27 -23.43 -16.63
C ALA A 16 -28.01 -22.70 -17.13
N LEU A 17 -27.99 -21.37 -16.98
CA LEU A 17 -26.80 -20.56 -17.21
C LEU A 17 -25.79 -20.89 -16.10
N ILE A 18 -24.76 -21.66 -16.43
CA ILE A 18 -23.61 -21.86 -15.56
C ILE A 18 -22.79 -20.57 -15.64
N SER A 19 -22.98 -19.66 -14.69
CA SER A 19 -22.10 -18.50 -14.53
C SER A 19 -20.75 -18.98 -13.99
N THR A 20 -19.77 -19.12 -14.88
CA THR A 20 -18.38 -19.33 -14.47
C THR A 20 -17.85 -18.01 -13.89
N SER A 21 -17.73 -17.95 -12.57
CA SER A 21 -17.01 -16.88 -11.89
C SER A 21 -15.52 -17.00 -12.24
N VAL A 22 -15.05 -16.17 -13.16
CA VAL A 22 -13.61 -15.98 -13.38
C VAL A 22 -13.06 -15.27 -12.14
N SER A 23 -12.53 -16.05 -11.19
CA SER A 23 -11.76 -15.49 -10.08
C SER A 23 -10.47 -14.89 -10.65
N ALA A 24 -10.16 -13.66 -10.30
CA ALA A 24 -8.90 -13.04 -10.71
C ALA A 24 -7.76 -13.55 -9.82
N ASP A 25 -6.70 -14.07 -10.42
CA ASP A 25 -5.56 -14.59 -9.66
C ASP A 25 -4.89 -13.50 -8.81
N PRO A 26 -4.52 -13.77 -7.55
CA PRO A 26 -3.78 -12.84 -6.72
C PRO A 26 -2.42 -12.47 -7.36
N ILE A 27 -2.10 -11.18 -7.36
CA ILE A 27 -0.83 -10.66 -7.86
C ILE A 27 0.16 -10.57 -6.69
N ALA A 28 1.11 -11.49 -6.62
CA ALA A 28 2.20 -11.42 -5.64
C ALA A 28 3.19 -10.29 -5.99
N LEU A 29 3.55 -9.47 -5.00
CA LEU A 29 4.42 -8.31 -5.17
C LEU A 29 5.78 -8.45 -4.43
N SER A 30 5.88 -9.34 -3.43
CA SER A 30 7.10 -9.51 -2.62
C SER A 30 7.33 -10.96 -2.14
N ARG A 31 7.36 -11.95 -3.04
CA ARG A 31 7.71 -13.33 -2.68
C ARG A 31 9.23 -13.50 -2.67
N PHE A 32 9.82 -13.46 -1.48
CA PHE A 32 11.22 -13.78 -1.26
C PHE A 32 11.33 -15.18 -0.64
N THR A 33 12.19 -16.04 -1.20
CA THR A 33 12.38 -17.41 -0.72
C THR A 33 13.61 -17.57 0.15
N GLU A 34 14.58 -16.65 0.04
CA GLU A 34 15.85 -16.72 0.74
C GLU A 34 16.34 -15.31 1.15
N PRO A 35 17.13 -15.20 2.24
CA PRO A 35 17.81 -13.96 2.60
C PRO A 35 18.76 -13.48 1.49
N ALA A 36 18.92 -12.17 1.37
CA ALA A 36 19.81 -11.54 0.40
C ALA A 36 20.34 -10.22 0.94
N ALA A 37 21.61 -9.90 0.64
CA ALA A 37 22.25 -8.66 1.10
C ALA A 37 21.60 -7.38 0.55
N SER A 38 20.79 -7.50 -0.50
CA SER A 38 20.03 -6.41 -1.11
C SER A 38 18.65 -6.89 -1.54
N VAL A 39 17.67 -5.98 -1.57
CA VAL A 39 16.34 -6.29 -2.12
C VAL A 39 16.44 -6.38 -3.65
N PRO A 40 16.07 -7.52 -4.27
CA PRO A 40 16.20 -7.71 -5.71
C PRO A 40 15.16 -6.91 -6.50
N ALA A 41 15.47 -6.68 -7.78
CA ALA A 41 14.53 -6.13 -8.74
C ALA A 41 13.21 -6.94 -8.74
N PRO A 42 12.05 -6.31 -8.95
CA PRO A 42 11.85 -4.94 -9.41
C PRO A 42 11.85 -3.88 -8.29
N TRP A 43 12.21 -4.23 -7.05
CA TRP A 43 12.34 -3.25 -5.98
C TRP A 43 13.62 -2.41 -6.16
N GLN A 44 13.51 -1.13 -5.89
CA GLN A 44 14.57 -0.14 -6.03
C GLN A 44 14.55 0.81 -4.85
N ARG A 45 15.74 1.13 -4.35
CA ARG A 45 15.88 2.17 -3.33
C ARG A 45 15.77 3.55 -3.98
N ALA A 46 14.82 4.36 -3.51
CA ALA A 46 14.64 5.73 -3.95
C ALA A 46 15.07 6.71 -2.84
N LEU A 47 15.95 7.64 -3.19
CA LEU A 47 16.42 8.68 -2.27
C LEU A 47 15.48 9.88 -2.34
N ILE A 48 15.00 10.33 -1.17
CA ILE A 48 14.16 11.54 -1.08
C ILE A 48 15.01 12.81 -1.20
N SER A 49 16.22 12.77 -0.66
CA SER A 49 17.19 13.86 -0.71
C SER A 49 18.60 13.28 -0.63
N SER A 50 19.53 13.81 -1.43
CA SER A 50 20.95 13.43 -1.34
C SER A 50 21.62 13.89 -0.04
N LYS A 51 20.96 14.75 0.74
CA LYS A 51 21.46 15.25 2.02
C LYS A 51 21.13 14.34 3.20
N LEU A 52 20.19 13.40 3.02
CA LEU A 52 19.77 12.48 4.07
C LEU A 52 20.55 11.18 3.95
N LYS A 53 20.94 10.61 5.10
CA LYS A 53 21.43 9.23 5.14
C LYS A 53 20.31 8.32 4.62
N PRO A 54 20.57 7.39 3.69
CA PRO A 54 19.55 6.46 3.23
C PRO A 54 19.24 5.40 4.29
N THR A 55 17.96 5.05 4.44
CA THR A 55 17.55 3.83 5.17
C THR A 55 18.17 2.61 4.51
N GLU A 56 18.69 1.69 5.32
CA GLU A 56 19.32 0.45 4.85
C GLU A 56 18.27 -0.64 4.66
N TYR A 57 18.39 -1.39 3.57
CA TYR A 57 17.44 -2.44 3.22
C TYR A 57 18.16 -3.70 2.78
N ARG A 58 17.66 -4.85 3.24
CA ARG A 58 18.08 -6.19 2.80
C ARG A 58 16.87 -7.13 2.80
N VAL A 59 17.07 -8.36 2.33
CA VAL A 59 16.10 -9.44 2.53
C VAL A 59 16.60 -10.32 3.66
N SER A 60 15.77 -10.59 4.64
CA SER A 60 16.12 -11.47 5.76
C SER A 60 14.91 -12.24 6.26
N THR A 61 15.16 -13.23 7.13
CA THR A 61 14.14 -14.06 7.75
C THR A 61 14.06 -13.74 9.24
N VAL A 62 12.87 -13.41 9.73
CA VAL A 62 12.59 -13.24 11.16
C VAL A 62 11.31 -13.98 11.50
N ASP A 63 11.35 -14.76 12.58
CA ASP A 63 10.22 -15.60 13.03
C ASP A 63 9.66 -16.52 11.92
N GLY A 64 10.54 -17.02 11.05
CA GLY A 64 10.19 -17.91 9.94
C GLY A 64 9.62 -17.23 8.69
N ILE A 65 9.48 -15.90 8.68
CA ILE A 65 8.97 -15.14 7.52
C ILE A 65 10.13 -14.39 6.86
N THR A 66 10.30 -14.60 5.55
CA THR A 66 11.30 -13.92 4.73
C THR A 66 10.71 -12.67 4.08
N GLY A 67 11.33 -11.52 4.31
CA GLY A 67 10.81 -10.22 3.88
C GLY A 67 11.89 -9.15 3.70
N ILE A 68 11.45 -7.95 3.33
CA ILE A 68 12.31 -6.77 3.31
C ILE A 68 12.53 -6.32 4.75
N GLU A 69 13.77 -6.31 5.19
CA GLU A 69 14.20 -5.69 6.44
C GLU A 69 14.62 -4.25 6.17
N ALA A 70 14.24 -3.34 7.05
CA ALA A 70 14.57 -1.93 7.02
C ALA A 70 15.21 -1.51 8.34
N THR A 71 16.38 -0.89 8.26
CA THR A 71 17.10 -0.31 9.41
C THR A 71 17.28 1.18 9.17
N ALA A 72 16.66 1.99 10.03
CA ALA A 72 16.72 3.44 9.97
C ALA A 72 17.39 4.00 11.23
N ASP A 73 18.31 4.94 11.03
CA ASP A 73 19.04 5.64 12.09
C ASP A 73 19.40 7.03 11.58
N ASN A 74 18.58 8.02 11.97
CA ASN A 74 18.59 9.38 11.42
C ASN A 74 18.64 9.36 9.87
N SER A 75 17.74 8.58 9.27
CA SER A 75 17.80 8.24 7.85
C SER A 75 16.43 8.17 7.20
N MET A 76 16.42 8.35 5.87
CA MET A 76 15.24 8.21 5.03
C MET A 76 15.62 7.76 3.61
N ALA A 77 15.04 6.64 3.20
CA ALA A 77 14.94 6.23 1.81
C ALA A 77 13.71 5.34 1.65
N LEU A 78 13.08 5.35 0.46
CA LEU A 78 12.02 4.40 0.14
C LEU A 78 12.63 3.14 -0.47
N MET A 79 12.02 1.99 -0.24
CA MET A 79 12.23 0.78 -1.05
C MET A 79 10.95 0.51 -1.84
N GLY A 80 10.96 0.74 -3.15
CA GLY A 80 9.74 0.76 -3.95
C GLY A 80 9.83 0.02 -5.27
N ARG A 81 8.67 -0.35 -5.82
CA ARG A 81 8.52 -0.96 -7.14
C ARG A 81 7.31 -0.41 -7.87
N ALA A 82 7.38 -0.36 -9.19
CA ALA A 82 6.22 -0.03 -10.01
C ALA A 82 5.11 -1.08 -9.83
N VAL A 83 3.87 -0.61 -9.85
CA VAL A 83 2.66 -1.45 -9.80
C VAL A 83 1.71 -0.98 -10.90
N SER A 84 1.21 -1.94 -11.67
CA SER A 84 0.08 -1.75 -12.58
C SER A 84 -0.97 -2.78 -12.19
N VAL A 85 -2.16 -2.32 -11.83
CA VAL A 85 -3.25 -3.17 -11.34
C VAL A 85 -4.60 -2.68 -11.84
N ASP A 86 -5.45 -3.64 -12.22
CA ASP A 86 -6.88 -3.41 -12.44
C ASP A 86 -7.64 -3.60 -11.12
N LEU A 87 -7.96 -2.48 -10.46
CA LEU A 87 -8.68 -2.48 -9.19
C LEU A 87 -10.12 -2.97 -9.31
N ALA A 88 -10.69 -3.12 -10.52
CA ALA A 88 -11.96 -3.80 -10.67
C ALA A 88 -11.85 -5.31 -10.39
N LYS A 89 -10.64 -5.88 -10.57
CA LYS A 89 -10.36 -7.32 -10.38
C LYS A 89 -9.70 -7.61 -9.04
N THR A 90 -8.63 -6.90 -8.72
CA THR A 90 -7.81 -7.12 -7.50
C THR A 90 -7.69 -5.86 -6.65
N PRO A 91 -8.80 -5.37 -6.05
CA PRO A 91 -8.82 -4.10 -5.32
C PRO A 91 -8.10 -4.14 -3.96
N VAL A 92 -7.86 -5.32 -3.40
CA VAL A 92 -7.40 -5.46 -2.02
C VAL A 92 -5.89 -5.63 -1.98
N LEU A 93 -5.19 -4.75 -1.27
CA LEU A 93 -3.79 -4.91 -0.90
C LEU A 93 -3.70 -5.62 0.45
N CYS A 94 -2.99 -6.75 0.44
CA CYS A 94 -2.55 -7.47 1.63
C CYS A 94 -1.05 -7.27 1.82
N TRP A 95 -0.60 -7.20 3.06
CA TRP A 95 0.80 -7.32 3.44
C TRP A 95 0.93 -7.72 4.91
N SER A 96 2.13 -8.11 5.31
CA SER A 96 2.51 -8.31 6.71
C SER A 96 3.65 -7.37 7.05
N TRP A 97 3.67 -6.87 8.27
CA TRP A 97 4.81 -6.12 8.79
C TRP A 97 5.08 -6.44 10.26
N ARG A 98 6.29 -6.14 10.70
CA ARG A 98 6.76 -6.27 12.09
C ARG A 98 7.65 -5.07 12.39
N ILE A 99 7.49 -4.47 13.55
CA ILE A 99 8.43 -3.47 14.07
C ILE A 99 9.02 -3.98 15.37
N ASP A 100 10.27 -3.65 15.66
CA ASP A 100 10.85 -3.95 16.98
C ASP A 100 10.24 -3.06 18.07
N ALA A 101 10.05 -1.78 17.77
CA ALA A 101 9.40 -0.81 18.66
C ALA A 101 8.84 0.37 17.85
N PRO A 102 7.77 1.05 18.33
CA PRO A 102 7.33 2.31 17.75
C PRO A 102 8.33 3.43 18.09
N LEU A 103 8.35 4.48 17.28
CA LEU A 103 9.07 5.71 17.58
C LEU A 103 8.41 6.45 18.74
N LYS A 104 9.20 6.98 19.68
CA LYS A 104 8.70 7.62 20.90
C LYS A 104 8.23 9.04 20.62
N ASN A 105 9.02 9.80 19.85
CA ASN A 105 8.83 11.23 19.65
C ASN A 105 7.99 11.56 18.41
N ALA A 106 7.78 10.59 17.51
CA ALA A 106 6.93 10.73 16.32
C ALA A 106 5.54 11.29 16.64
N ASN A 107 5.05 12.14 15.75
CA ASN A 107 3.72 12.76 15.79
C ASN A 107 3.30 13.16 14.37
N MET A 108 2.40 12.36 13.80
CA MET A 108 1.79 12.53 12.47
C MET A 108 1.27 13.96 12.18
N LYS A 109 0.89 14.75 13.20
CA LYS A 109 0.38 16.11 13.01
C LYS A 109 1.47 17.16 12.75
N THR A 110 2.75 16.82 12.93
CA THR A 110 3.85 17.79 12.90
C THR A 110 4.95 17.33 11.96
N LYS A 111 5.53 18.26 11.21
CA LYS A 111 6.68 17.99 10.33
C LYS A 111 7.87 17.36 11.06
N ALA A 112 8.18 17.87 12.26
CA ALA A 112 9.27 17.33 13.09
C ALA A 112 9.01 15.93 13.66
N GLY A 113 7.80 15.39 13.48
CA GLY A 113 7.41 14.07 13.97
C GLY A 113 6.87 13.15 12.89
N ASP A 114 7.01 13.48 11.59
CA ASP A 114 6.49 12.67 10.48
C ASP A 114 7.41 11.48 10.15
N ASP A 115 7.81 10.75 11.18
CA ASP A 115 8.59 9.52 11.11
C ASP A 115 7.76 8.34 11.63
N TYR A 116 7.98 7.15 11.08
CA TYR A 116 7.25 5.94 11.44
C TYR A 116 8.20 4.75 11.44
N ALA A 117 8.01 3.85 12.41
CA ALA A 117 8.76 2.61 12.46
C ALA A 117 8.50 1.75 11.21
N ALA A 118 7.27 1.77 10.68
CA ALA A 118 6.89 1.14 9.43
C ALA A 118 5.81 1.95 8.70
N ARG A 119 6.01 2.11 7.40
CA ARG A 119 5.11 2.82 6.49
C ARG A 119 5.04 2.11 5.14
N VAL A 120 3.84 2.02 4.57
CA VAL A 120 3.59 1.53 3.21
C VAL A 120 2.98 2.66 2.37
N TYR A 121 3.63 2.98 1.26
CA TYR A 121 3.20 3.97 0.28
C TYR A 121 2.51 3.30 -0.90
N VAL A 122 1.33 3.81 -1.27
CA VAL A 122 0.74 3.60 -2.59
C VAL A 122 0.71 4.94 -3.29
N ALA A 123 1.69 5.18 -4.15
CA ALA A 123 1.75 6.37 -4.98
C ALA A 123 0.75 6.25 -6.13
N LEU A 124 0.03 7.33 -6.38
CA LEU A 124 -1.04 7.40 -7.36
C LEU A 124 -0.59 8.22 -8.56
N SER A 125 -0.99 7.76 -9.75
CA SER A 125 -1.04 8.59 -10.94
C SER A 125 -2.45 9.16 -11.10
N ILE A 126 -2.54 10.46 -11.34
CA ILE A 126 -3.80 11.17 -11.51
C ILE A 126 -3.74 11.92 -12.85
N PRO A 127 -4.74 11.75 -13.73
CA PRO A 127 -4.76 12.49 -14.99
C PRO A 127 -4.80 14.02 -14.77
N PRO A 128 -4.01 14.83 -15.49
CA PRO A 128 -3.93 16.28 -15.27
C PRO A 128 -5.28 17.01 -15.39
N GLU A 129 -6.20 16.52 -16.22
CA GLU A 129 -7.56 17.03 -16.41
C GLU A 129 -8.46 16.82 -15.19
N LYS A 130 -8.09 15.89 -14.31
CA LYS A 130 -8.76 15.62 -13.03
C LYS A 130 -8.19 16.42 -11.87
N MET A 131 -7.13 17.20 -12.10
CA MET A 131 -6.51 18.07 -11.10
C MET A 131 -6.99 19.51 -11.21
N SER A 132 -7.03 20.20 -10.08
CA SER A 132 -7.18 21.66 -10.08
C SER A 132 -5.95 22.34 -10.72
N PHE A 133 -6.13 23.53 -11.27
CA PHE A 133 -5.00 24.33 -11.78
C PHE A 133 -3.95 24.59 -10.69
N VAL A 134 -4.40 24.88 -9.47
CA VAL A 134 -3.53 25.10 -8.30
C VAL A 134 -2.70 23.86 -8.00
N THR A 135 -3.30 22.68 -8.00
CA THR A 135 -2.61 21.40 -7.79
C THR A 135 -1.55 21.16 -8.86
N ARG A 136 -1.86 21.37 -10.13
CA ARG A 136 -0.89 21.22 -11.22
C ARG A 136 0.29 22.19 -11.06
N ALA A 137 0.03 23.43 -10.68
CA ALA A 137 1.07 24.43 -10.43
C ALA A 137 1.97 24.04 -9.24
N LYS A 138 1.37 23.60 -8.12
CA LYS A 138 2.11 23.08 -6.94
C LYS A 138 2.99 21.88 -7.30
N LEU A 139 2.46 20.91 -8.05
CA LEU A 139 3.20 19.72 -8.49
C LEU A 139 4.37 20.08 -9.40
N LYS A 140 4.16 20.99 -10.36
CA LYS A 140 5.23 21.46 -11.25
C LYS A 140 6.37 22.10 -10.45
N LEU A 141 6.03 22.95 -9.49
CA LEU A 141 7.03 23.58 -8.60
C LEU A 141 7.72 22.54 -7.71
N GLY A 142 6.96 21.63 -7.10
CA GLY A 142 7.49 20.56 -6.26
C GLY A 142 8.48 19.66 -7.02
N ARG A 143 8.16 19.28 -8.26
CA ARG A 143 9.04 18.47 -9.11
C ARG A 143 10.31 19.20 -9.55
N ALA A 144 10.23 20.52 -9.74
CA ALA A 144 11.40 21.33 -10.05
C ALA A 144 12.37 21.45 -8.86
N ILE A 145 11.87 21.43 -7.62
CA ILE A 145 12.69 21.55 -6.40
C ILE A 145 13.16 20.18 -5.89
N PHE A 146 12.26 19.19 -5.85
CA PHE A 146 12.45 17.89 -5.19
C PHE A 146 12.58 16.71 -6.16
N GLY A 147 12.55 16.96 -7.48
CA GLY A 147 12.71 15.94 -8.53
C GLY A 147 11.40 15.34 -9.05
N SER A 148 11.48 14.63 -10.17
CA SER A 148 10.31 14.06 -10.87
C SER A 148 9.57 12.98 -10.09
N GLN A 149 10.19 12.40 -9.05
CA GLN A 149 9.59 11.37 -8.19
C GLN A 149 8.44 11.86 -7.29
N VAL A 150 8.15 13.16 -7.22
CA VAL A 150 7.00 13.68 -6.45
C VAL A 150 5.70 13.12 -7.06
N PRO A 151 4.94 12.31 -6.29
CA PRO A 151 3.74 11.65 -6.80
C PRO A 151 2.59 12.64 -7.00
N ASP A 152 1.63 12.29 -7.86
CA ASP A 152 0.43 13.10 -8.07
C ASP A 152 -0.47 13.11 -6.82
N GLY A 153 -0.48 11.97 -6.12
CA GLY A 153 -1.06 11.78 -4.79
C GLY A 153 -0.55 10.48 -4.18
N ALA A 154 -0.77 10.27 -2.89
CA ALA A 154 -0.38 9.01 -2.25
C ALA A 154 -1.28 8.63 -1.06
N LEU A 155 -1.52 7.33 -0.91
CA LEU A 155 -2.00 6.73 0.34
C LEU A 155 -0.80 6.22 1.13
N ASN A 156 -0.73 6.55 2.41
CA ASN A 156 0.34 6.14 3.31
C ASN A 156 -0.28 5.39 4.49
N TYR A 157 -0.09 4.07 4.51
CA TYR A 157 -0.50 3.23 5.64
C TYR A 157 0.63 3.18 6.65
N VAL A 158 0.34 3.56 7.89
CA VAL A 158 1.37 3.69 8.93
C VAL A 158 1.12 2.85 10.16
N TRP A 159 2.22 2.41 10.76
CA TRP A 159 2.25 2.00 12.16
C TRP A 159 2.56 3.23 13.02
N ASP A 160 1.53 3.82 13.61
CA ASP A 160 1.63 5.02 14.43
C ASP A 160 2.04 4.68 15.88
N ASN A 161 2.37 5.68 16.69
CA ASN A 161 2.74 5.49 18.10
C ASN A 161 1.70 6.07 19.09
N ARG A 162 0.78 6.92 18.63
CA ARG A 162 -0.09 7.76 19.47
C ARG A 162 -1.55 7.72 19.07
N TYR A 163 -1.82 7.77 17.77
CA TYR A 163 -3.18 7.86 17.23
C TYR A 163 -3.80 6.46 17.05
N PRO A 164 -5.10 6.30 17.32
CA PRO A 164 -5.76 5.01 17.18
C PRO A 164 -5.87 4.59 15.71
N VAL A 165 -5.92 3.28 15.49
CA VAL A 165 -6.21 2.67 14.17
C VAL A 165 -7.51 3.26 13.59
N GLY A 166 -7.49 3.56 12.29
CA GLY A 166 -8.57 4.23 11.58
C GLY A 166 -8.43 5.76 11.51
N THR A 167 -7.54 6.36 12.30
CA THR A 167 -7.19 7.78 12.17
C THR A 167 -6.62 8.04 10.78
N SER A 168 -7.03 9.15 10.15
CA SER A 168 -6.45 9.61 8.88
C SER A 168 -6.39 11.13 8.81
N MET A 169 -5.36 11.65 8.14
CA MET A 169 -5.19 13.09 7.89
C MET A 169 -4.25 13.33 6.71
N ALA A 170 -4.22 14.57 6.20
CA ALA A 170 -3.21 14.97 5.25
C ALA A 170 -1.81 14.91 5.90
N ASN A 171 -0.79 14.60 5.11
CA ASN A 171 0.59 14.64 5.57
C ASN A 171 0.98 16.07 6.01
N ALA A 172 1.84 16.18 7.03
CA ALA A 172 2.23 17.48 7.59
C ALA A 172 3.00 18.40 6.60
N TYR A 173 3.58 17.83 5.55
CA TYR A 173 4.27 18.56 4.48
C TYR A 173 3.38 18.89 3.29
N THR A 174 2.36 18.08 3.00
CA THR A 174 1.54 18.21 1.79
C THR A 174 0.14 17.65 1.93
N ASP A 175 -0.82 18.32 1.31
CA ASP A 175 -2.21 17.87 1.19
C ASP A 175 -2.43 16.79 0.13
N LEU A 176 -1.42 16.51 -0.70
CA LEU A 176 -1.46 15.48 -1.75
C LEU A 176 -1.32 14.05 -1.21
N THR A 177 -0.90 13.91 0.04
CA THR A 177 -0.68 12.61 0.68
C THR A 177 -1.64 12.42 1.83
N ARG A 178 -2.30 11.26 1.87
CA ARG A 178 -3.19 10.86 2.95
C ARG A 178 -2.49 9.83 3.84
N MET A 179 -2.27 10.19 5.10
CA MET A 179 -1.82 9.29 6.15
C MET A 179 -3.02 8.52 6.72
N ILE A 180 -2.87 7.21 6.91
CA ILE A 180 -3.91 6.30 7.42
C ILE A 180 -3.28 5.36 8.44
N VAL A 181 -3.70 5.46 9.69
CA VAL A 181 -3.22 4.59 10.78
C VAL A 181 -3.89 3.22 10.65
N VAL A 182 -3.10 2.18 10.38
CA VAL A 182 -3.59 0.80 10.27
C VAL A 182 -3.05 -0.12 11.37
N ASN A 183 -1.96 0.30 12.04
CA ASN A 183 -1.50 -0.23 13.32
C ASN A 183 -1.05 0.92 14.23
N SER A 184 -1.05 0.71 15.54
CA SER A 184 -0.60 1.75 16.47
C SER A 184 -0.03 1.18 17.78
N GLY A 185 0.95 1.88 18.33
CA GLY A 185 1.55 1.63 19.63
C GLY A 185 2.43 0.38 19.70
N ALA A 186 2.85 0.03 20.91
CA ALA A 186 3.81 -1.04 21.17
C ALA A 186 3.16 -2.43 21.42
N ALA A 187 1.84 -2.51 21.51
CA ALA A 187 1.15 -3.74 21.93
C ALA A 187 1.42 -4.96 21.03
N LYS A 188 1.70 -4.73 19.75
CA LYS A 188 2.09 -5.78 18.78
C LYS A 188 3.53 -5.64 18.29
N ALA A 189 4.34 -4.82 18.95
CA ALA A 189 5.76 -4.73 18.64
C ALA A 189 6.43 -6.09 18.88
N GLY A 190 7.40 -6.44 18.03
CA GLY A 190 8.04 -7.75 18.00
C GLY A 190 7.19 -8.86 17.37
N GLN A 191 5.96 -8.58 16.91
CA GLN A 191 5.08 -9.56 16.29
C GLN A 191 4.79 -9.19 14.83
N TRP A 192 4.63 -10.21 13.99
CA TRP A 192 4.08 -10.04 12.65
C TRP A 192 2.60 -9.70 12.71
N VAL A 193 2.22 -8.66 11.97
CA VAL A 193 0.83 -8.22 11.84
C VAL A 193 0.46 -8.12 10.38
N SER A 194 -0.53 -8.91 9.97
CA SER A 194 -1.10 -8.83 8.63
C SER A 194 -2.10 -7.69 8.54
N VAL A 195 -2.04 -6.94 7.44
CA VAL A 195 -2.91 -5.82 7.14
C VAL A 195 -3.61 -6.07 5.81
N ARG A 196 -4.88 -5.68 5.77
CA ARG A 196 -5.76 -5.78 4.60
C ARG A 196 -6.42 -4.43 4.33
N ARG A 197 -6.22 -3.88 3.13
CA ARG A 197 -6.85 -2.61 2.71
C ARG A 197 -7.47 -2.73 1.32
N ASP A 198 -8.72 -2.30 1.18
CA ASP A 198 -9.33 -2.10 -0.13
C ASP A 198 -8.82 -0.77 -0.71
N LEU A 199 -7.88 -0.87 -1.65
CA LEU A 199 -7.27 0.30 -2.29
C LEU A 199 -8.29 1.09 -3.10
N SER A 200 -9.24 0.40 -3.74
CA SER A 200 -10.29 1.07 -4.53
C SER A 200 -11.17 1.93 -3.62
N ALA A 201 -11.57 1.40 -2.47
CA ALA A 201 -12.36 2.14 -1.48
C ALA A 201 -11.56 3.30 -0.86
N ASP A 202 -10.29 3.09 -0.52
CA ASP A 202 -9.43 4.14 0.04
C ASP A 202 -9.17 5.26 -0.99
N ILE A 203 -8.91 4.91 -2.26
CA ILE A 203 -8.75 5.89 -3.34
C ILE A 203 -10.04 6.70 -3.51
N GLN A 204 -11.20 6.03 -3.60
CA GLN A 204 -12.48 6.73 -3.74
C GLN A 204 -12.76 7.67 -2.57
N LYS A 205 -12.42 7.27 -1.35
CA LYS A 205 -12.66 8.06 -0.14
C LYS A 205 -11.78 9.32 -0.08
N TYR A 206 -10.50 9.20 -0.43
CA TYR A 206 -9.52 10.26 -0.19
C TYR A 206 -9.10 11.05 -1.43
N PHE A 207 -9.37 10.51 -2.63
CA PHE A 207 -9.10 11.14 -3.93
C PHE A 207 -10.35 11.03 -4.83
N PRO A 208 -11.53 11.51 -4.37
CA PRO A 208 -12.78 11.36 -5.10
C PRO A 208 -12.73 12.06 -6.46
N ASP A 209 -13.33 11.42 -7.47
CA ASP A 209 -13.46 11.92 -8.86
C ASP A 209 -12.15 12.20 -9.60
N GLN A 210 -11.01 11.82 -9.02
CA GLN A 210 -9.69 12.09 -9.59
C GLN A 210 -9.22 11.01 -10.57
N ALA A 211 -9.97 9.92 -10.75
CA ALA A 211 -9.57 8.77 -11.57
C ALA A 211 -8.15 8.26 -11.22
N ALA A 212 -7.77 8.36 -9.94
CA ALA A 212 -6.45 8.02 -9.45
C ALA A 212 -6.20 6.51 -9.57
N LYS A 213 -5.00 6.13 -10.03
CA LYS A 213 -4.58 4.72 -10.17
C LYS A 213 -3.30 4.47 -9.40
N PRO A 214 -3.13 3.31 -8.73
CA PRO A 214 -1.85 2.91 -8.17
C PRO A 214 -0.79 2.84 -9.27
N ALA A 215 0.37 3.44 -9.01
CA ALA A 215 1.51 3.46 -9.93
C ALA A 215 2.77 2.85 -9.30
N LEU A 216 2.93 3.00 -7.98
CA LEU A 216 4.08 2.48 -7.25
C LEU A 216 3.67 2.07 -5.84
N LEU A 217 4.25 0.97 -5.38
CA LEU A 217 4.21 0.49 -3.99
C LEU A 217 5.61 0.70 -3.41
N ALA A 218 5.70 1.27 -2.21
CA ALA A 218 6.96 1.32 -1.48
C ALA A 218 6.77 1.07 0.01
N VAL A 219 7.85 0.66 0.66
CA VAL A 219 7.96 0.57 2.11
C VAL A 219 8.99 1.57 2.60
N ALA A 220 8.82 2.04 3.83
CA ALA A 220 9.83 2.80 4.53
C ALA A 220 9.80 2.59 6.03
N SER A 221 10.99 2.71 6.61
CA SER A 221 11.20 3.14 7.98
C SER A 221 11.97 4.46 7.90
N ASP A 222 11.43 5.50 8.50
CA ASP A 222 11.95 6.87 8.46
C ASP A 222 12.21 7.39 9.86
N THR A 223 13.32 8.11 10.01
CA THR A 223 13.83 8.63 11.28
C THR A 223 14.53 9.98 11.12
N ASP A 224 14.39 10.63 9.96
CA ASP A 224 15.12 11.86 9.64
C ASP A 224 14.52 13.11 10.29
N ASN A 225 13.30 13.02 10.85
CA ASN A 225 12.65 14.16 11.52
C ASN A 225 12.84 14.12 13.05
N THR A 226 12.76 12.93 13.64
CA THR A 226 12.88 12.66 15.06
C THR A 226 14.32 12.34 15.49
N GLY A 227 15.17 11.92 14.55
CA GLY A 227 16.53 11.45 14.83
C GLY A 227 16.58 10.13 15.61
N GLU A 228 15.46 9.41 15.69
CA GLU A 228 15.37 8.14 16.40
C GLU A 228 15.96 6.98 15.56
N LYS A 229 15.76 5.74 16.05
CA LYS A 229 16.09 4.53 15.31
C LYS A 229 14.84 3.69 15.12
N ALA A 230 14.71 3.10 13.94
CA ALA A 230 13.64 2.15 13.63
C ALA A 230 14.23 0.89 13.00
N HIS A 231 13.61 -0.23 13.34
CA HIS A 231 13.91 -1.51 12.73
C HIS A 231 12.59 -2.23 12.47
N ALA A 232 12.38 -2.60 11.21
CA ALA A 232 11.12 -3.15 10.75
C ALA A 232 11.31 -4.16 9.62
N TYR A 233 10.28 -4.97 9.42
CA TYR A 233 10.21 -5.99 8.40
C TYR A 233 8.89 -5.88 7.66
N PHE A 234 8.91 -6.16 6.37
CA PHE A 234 7.76 -6.13 5.48
C PHE A 234 7.74 -7.37 4.59
N ALA A 235 6.60 -8.05 4.51
CA ALA A 235 6.45 -9.31 3.78
C ALA A 235 5.05 -9.43 3.14
N ASP A 236 4.89 -10.47 2.33
CA ASP A 236 3.60 -10.96 1.84
C ASP A 236 2.74 -9.94 1.09
N PHE A 237 3.36 -8.95 0.43
CA PHE A 237 2.62 -8.00 -0.40
C PHE A 237 1.94 -8.74 -1.55
N ARG A 238 0.62 -8.60 -1.63
CA ARG A 238 -0.19 -9.10 -2.75
C ARG A 238 -1.44 -8.28 -2.99
N LEU A 239 -1.85 -8.20 -4.25
CA LEU A 239 -3.15 -7.66 -4.65
C LEU A 239 -4.11 -8.81 -4.94
N THR A 240 -5.31 -8.75 -4.40
CA THR A 240 -6.22 -9.90 -4.35
C THR A 240 -7.67 -9.43 -4.47
N THR A 241 -8.61 -10.37 -4.65
CA THR A 241 -10.04 -10.06 -4.74
C THR A 241 -10.62 -9.65 -3.39
N ARG A 242 -11.86 -9.16 -3.35
CA ARG A 242 -12.52 -8.84 -2.07
C ARG A 242 -12.88 -10.07 -1.24
N ASP A 243 -12.95 -11.23 -1.85
CA ASP A 243 -13.34 -12.47 -1.17
C ASP A 243 -12.12 -13.22 -0.61
N ASP A 244 -10.92 -12.89 -1.09
CA ASP A 244 -9.68 -13.49 -0.58
C ASP A 244 -9.30 -12.96 0.81
N THR A 245 -8.82 -13.89 1.63
CA THR A 245 -8.19 -13.60 2.92
C THR A 245 -6.73 -13.22 2.75
N CYS A 246 -6.22 -12.32 3.59
CA CYS A 246 -4.78 -12.06 3.73
C CYS A 246 -4.21 -13.06 4.75
N GLN A 247 -3.85 -14.25 4.26
CA GLN A 247 -3.06 -15.27 4.95
C GLN A 247 -1.75 -15.51 4.21
#